data_AF-A0A946EE44-F1
#
_entry.id   AF-A0A946EE44-F1
#
_cell.length_a   1.000
_cell.length_b   1.000
_cell.length_c   1.000
_cell.angle_alpha   90.00
_cell.angle_beta   90.00
_cell.angle_gamma   90.00
#
_symmetry.space_group_name_H-M   'P 1'
#
loop_
_entity.id
_entity.type
_entity.pdbx_description
1 polymer ?
#
loop_
_entity_poly.entity_id
_entity_poly.type
_entity_poly.pdbx_seq_one_letter_code
_entity_poly.pdbx_strand_id
1 'polypeptide(L)' 'MRRIKLGMVGGGQGAFIGAVHRIAARIDDRYQLIAGAL' A
#
# COMPACT_ATOMS: atom_id res chain seq x y z
N MET A 1 -6.98 5.55 -17.24
CA MET A 1 -5.57 5.23 -16.93
C MET A 1 -5.51 3.93 -16.15
N ARG A 2 -4.46 3.10 -16.29
CA ARG A 2 -4.32 1.85 -15.52
C ARG A 2 -3.64 2.11 -14.18
N ARG A 3 -4.17 1.57 -13.08
CA ARG A 3 -3.53 1.65 -11.75
C ARG A 3 -2.15 0.96 -11.77
N ILE A 4 -1.21 1.52 -11.00
CA ILE A 4 0.13 0.97 -10.82
C ILE A 4 0.05 -0.18 -9.81
N LYS A 5 0.61 -1.32 -10.18
CA LYS A 5 0.71 -2.48 -9.28
C LYS A 5 1.79 -2.21 -8.23
N LEU A 6 1.40 -2.23 -6.96
CA LEU A 6 2.26 -1.98 -5.80
C LEU A 6 2.44 -3.29 -5.00
N GLY A 7 3.67 -3.56 -4.57
CA GLY A 7 3.99 -4.53 -3.52
C GLY A 7 4.55 -3.81 -2.29
N MET A 8 4.35 -4.36 -1.09
CA MET A 8 4.84 -3.77 0.16
C MET A 8 5.64 -4.79 0.98
N VAL A 9 6.71 -4.34 1.63
CA VAL A 9 7.54 -5.16 2.53
C VAL A 9 7.62 -4.46 3.89
N GLY A 10 7.32 -5.20 4.96
CA GLY A 10 7.09 -4.67 6.30
C GLY A 10 5.80 -3.86 6.42
N GLY A 11 5.56 -3.23 7.57
CA GLY A 11 4.36 -2.42 7.78
C GLY A 11 3.08 -3.21 8.03
N GLY A 12 3.19 -4.43 8.57
CA GLY A 12 2.06 -5.27 8.96
C GLY A 12 1.21 -4.74 10.11
N GLN A 13 0.52 -5.64 10.80
CA GLN A 13 -0.42 -5.28 11.86
C GLN A 13 0.27 -4.49 12.98
N GLY A 14 -0.36 -3.40 13.45
CA GLY A 14 0.18 -2.54 14.49
C GLY A 14 1.26 -1.54 14.04
N ALA A 15 1.78 -1.67 12.81
CA ALA A 15 2.77 -0.73 12.28
C ALA A 15 2.08 0.54 11.75
N PHE A 16 2.25 1.66 12.45
CA PHE A 16 1.73 2.97 12.04
C PHE A 16 2.14 3.33 10.61
N ILE A 17 3.41 3.13 10.27
CA ILE A 17 3.94 3.44 8.94
C ILE A 17 3.23 2.66 7.83
N GLY A 18 2.92 1.39 8.05
CA GLY A 18 2.24 0.56 7.05
C GLY A 18 0.80 1.00 6.82
N ALA A 19 0.09 1.44 7.87
CA ALA A 19 -1.25 2.00 7.73
C ALA A 19 -1.23 3.28 6.88
N VAL A 20 -0.31 4.21 7.18
CA VAL A 20 -0.17 5.47 6.43
C VAL A 20 0.14 5.22 4.95
N HIS A 21 1.05 4.30 4.64
CA HIS A 21 1.40 3.98 3.25
C HIS A 21 0.24 3.37 2.47
N ARG A 22 -0.55 2.47 3.09
CA ARG A 22 -1.76 1.91 2.46
C ARG A 22 -2.84 2.96 2.21
N ILE A 23 -2.97 3.94 3.10
CA ILE A 23 -3.89 5.06 2.92
C ILE A 23 -3.40 5.93 1.76
N ALA A 24 -2.15 6.37 1.78
CA ALA A 24 -1.56 7.20 0.72
C ALA A 24 -1.69 6.55 -0.67
N ALA A 25 -1.43 5.25 -0.78
CA ALA A 25 -1.59 4.50 -2.04
C ALA A 25 -3.03 4.53 -2.60
N ARG A 26 -4.04 4.79 -1.75
CA ARG A 26 -5.46 4.83 -2.12
C ARG A 26 -5.99 6.24 -2.37
N ILE A 27 -5.36 7.30 -1.84
CA ILE A 27 -5.89 8.69 -1.89
C ILE A 27 -6.15 9.14 -3.33
N ASP A 28 -5.18 8.95 -4.22
CA ASP A 28 -5.27 9.42 -5.62
C ASP A 28 -5.80 8.35 -6.58
N ASP A 29 -6.22 7.19 -6.07
CA ASP A 29 -6.63 6.01 -6.85
C ASP A 29 -5.60 5.55 -7.91
N ARG A 30 -4.31 5.87 -7.71
CA ARG A 30 -3.23 5.58 -8.65
C ARG A 30 -2.64 4.18 -8.49
N TYR A 31 -2.78 3.58 -7.31
CA TYR A 31 -2.11 2.32 -6.97
C TYR A 31 -3.09 1.22 -6.60
N GLN A 32 -2.70 -0.01 -6.91
CA GLN A 32 -3.34 -1.23 -6.46
C GLN A 32 -2.30 -2.08 -5.74
N LEU A 33 -2.43 -2.21 -4.42
CA LEU A 33 -1.60 -3.13 -3.64
C LEU A 33 -2.01 -4.57 -3.96
N ILE A 34 -1.09 -5.34 -4.53
CA ILE A 34 -1.35 -6.71 -5.03
C ILE A 34 -0.55 -7.80 -4.31
N ALA A 35 0.44 -7.43 -3.51
CA ALA A 35 1.30 -8.35 -2.79
C ALA A 35 1.87 -7.71 -1.52
N GLY A 36 2.18 -8.52 -0.51
CA GLY A 36 2.80 -8.06 0.73
C GLY A 36 3.61 -9.14 1.43
N ALA A 37 4.77 -8.77 1.96
CA ALA A 37 5.52 -9.52 2.96
C ALA A 37 5.54 -8.67 4.24
N LEU A 38 4.50 -8.84 5.08
CA LEU A 38 4.07 -7.84 6.08
C LEU A 38 4.51 -8.15 7.51
#